data_AF-A0A5E5BJD3-F1
#
_entry.id   AF-A0A5E5BJD3-F1
#
_cell.length_a   1.000
_cell.length_b   1.000
_cell.length_c   1.000
_cell.angle_alpha   90.00
_cell.angle_beta   90.00
_cell.angle_gamma   90.00
#
_symmetry.space_group_name_H-M   'P 1'
#
loop_
_entity.id
_entity.type
_entity.pdbx_description
1 polymer ?
#
loop_
_entity_poly.entity_id
_entity_poly.type
_entity_poly.pdbx_seq_one_letter_code
_entity_poly.pdbx_strand_id
1 'polypeptide(L)'
;MSETELKARIEALKRSTKAARLRQLMPSIEAKLAEGVRAAEIVEALRHGGLELTIATFRNYLYQYRARHPNKSTERPEVPGGPQTAGAPASPRPEVCVSQESAPPATDGGPPPPREPLSMQELDRLMKPDPAELAERIARYERIAIEKERSRR
;
A
#
# COMPACT_ATOMS: atom_id res chain seq x y z
N MET A 1 23.98 22.85 -28.65
CA MET A 1 23.54 21.58 -28.03
C MET A 1 22.67 20.88 -29.04
N SER A 2 23.21 19.93 -29.78
CA SER A 2 22.43 19.12 -30.73
C SER A 2 21.61 18.07 -29.98
N GLU A 3 20.53 17.60 -30.59
CA GLU A 3 19.69 16.51 -30.05
C GLU A 3 20.52 15.24 -29.72
N THR A 4 21.55 14.98 -30.53
CA THR A 4 22.52 13.89 -30.34
C THR A 4 23.38 14.06 -29.09
N GLU A 5 23.86 15.27 -28.79
CA GLU A 5 24.59 15.55 -27.53
C GLU A 5 23.69 15.38 -26.31
N LEU A 6 22.40 15.77 -26.43
CA LEU A 6 21.44 15.63 -25.35
C LEU A 6 21.15 14.16 -25.05
N LYS A 7 20.97 13.33 -26.09
CA LYS A 7 20.74 11.89 -25.95
C LYS A 7 21.95 11.17 -25.31
N ALA A 8 23.17 11.47 -25.77
CA ALA A 8 24.39 10.90 -25.20
C ALA A 8 24.56 11.24 -23.70
N ARG A 9 24.22 12.47 -23.30
CA ARG A 9 24.23 12.88 -21.89
C ARG A 9 23.20 12.12 -21.05
N ILE A 10 22.00 11.89 -21.57
CA ILE A 10 20.95 11.15 -20.87
C ILE A 10 21.35 9.68 -20.69
N GLU A 11 21.94 9.05 -21.72
CA GLU A 11 22.41 7.66 -21.65
C GLU A 11 23.57 7.48 -20.67
N ALA A 12 24.41 8.51 -20.50
CA ALA A 12 25.49 8.52 -19.51
C ALA A 12 25.02 8.67 -18.04
N LEU A 13 23.75 9.04 -17.81
CA LEU A 13 23.22 9.18 -16.44
C LEU A 13 23.09 7.81 -15.78
N LYS A 14 23.98 7.53 -14.83
CA LYS A 14 23.85 6.37 -13.94
C LYS A 14 22.60 6.50 -13.09
N ARG A 15 21.78 5.45 -13.04
CA ARG A 15 20.59 5.39 -12.18
C ARG A 15 21.01 5.46 -10.71
N SER A 16 20.80 6.63 -10.10
CA SER A 16 21.32 6.96 -8.77
C SER A 16 20.37 6.56 -7.63
N THR A 17 19.08 6.39 -7.91
CA THR A 17 18.09 6.22 -6.85
C THR A 17 18.08 4.78 -6.30
N LYS A 18 17.91 4.66 -4.99
CA LYS A 18 17.79 3.36 -4.27
C LYS A 18 16.73 2.46 -4.92
N ALA A 19 15.59 3.05 -5.30
CA ALA A 19 14.49 2.35 -5.96
C ALA A 19 14.86 1.79 -7.35
N ALA A 20 15.61 2.54 -8.16
CA ALA A 20 16.01 2.10 -9.49
C ALA A 20 17.03 0.95 -9.41
N ARG A 21 17.97 1.02 -8.46
CA ARG A 21 18.92 -0.06 -8.17
C ARG A 21 18.20 -1.32 -7.70
N LEU A 22 17.24 -1.19 -6.79
CA LEU A 22 16.44 -2.32 -6.31
C LEU A 22 15.67 -3.01 -7.45
N ARG A 23 15.02 -2.23 -8.34
CA ARG A 23 14.29 -2.78 -9.51
C ARG A 23 15.15 -3.64 -10.42
N GLN A 24 16.43 -3.33 -10.57
CA GLN A 24 17.37 -4.14 -11.37
C GLN A 24 17.66 -5.50 -10.70
N LEU A 25 17.67 -5.54 -9.37
CA LEU A 25 17.94 -6.74 -8.58
C LEU A 25 16.69 -7.60 -8.37
N MET A 26 15.48 -7.06 -8.60
CA MET A 26 14.21 -7.77 -8.36
C MET A 26 14.11 -9.15 -9.03
N PRO A 27 14.53 -9.36 -10.30
CA PRO A 27 14.48 -10.69 -10.90
C PRO A 27 15.30 -11.73 -10.13
N SER A 28 16.53 -11.37 -9.73
CA SER A 28 17.40 -12.24 -8.95
C SER A 28 16.88 -12.47 -7.53
N ILE A 29 16.27 -11.43 -6.93
CA ILE A 29 15.64 -11.52 -5.60
C ILE A 29 14.47 -12.50 -5.63
N GLU A 30 13.58 -12.42 -6.63
CA GLU A 30 12.44 -13.36 -6.76
C GLU A 30 12.91 -14.79 -6.97
N ALA A 31 13.96 -15.00 -7.77
CA ALA A 31 14.56 -16.33 -7.94
C ALA A 31 15.05 -16.90 -6.59
N LYS A 32 15.76 -16.09 -5.79
CA LYS A 32 16.22 -16.50 -4.45
C LYS A 32 15.08 -16.74 -3.48
N LEU A 33 14.00 -15.96 -3.56
CA LEU A 33 12.78 -16.21 -2.79
C LEU A 33 12.10 -17.52 -3.20
N ALA A 34 12.10 -17.86 -4.50
CA ALA A 34 11.56 -19.12 -5.00
C ALA A 34 12.39 -20.34 -4.56
N GLU A 35 13.71 -20.16 -4.38
CA GLU A 35 14.59 -21.16 -3.76
C GLU A 35 14.34 -21.32 -2.24
N GLY A 36 13.55 -20.43 -1.62
CA GLY A 36 13.20 -20.48 -0.19
C GLY A 36 14.06 -19.60 0.72
N VAL A 37 14.90 -18.72 0.17
CA VAL A 37 15.70 -17.77 0.98
C VAL A 37 14.77 -16.81 1.74
N ARG A 38 15.06 -16.57 3.01
CA ARG A 38 14.24 -15.68 3.85
C ARG A 38 14.37 -14.22 3.41
N ALA A 39 13.24 -13.52 3.32
CA ALA A 39 13.20 -12.09 2.98
C ALA A 39 14.08 -11.21 3.88
N ALA A 40 14.24 -11.58 5.17
CA ALA A 40 15.10 -10.87 6.10
C ALA A 40 16.58 -10.94 5.70
N GLU A 41 17.07 -12.12 5.29
CA GLU A 41 18.46 -12.32 4.87
C GLU A 41 18.77 -11.53 3.59
N ILE A 42 17.82 -11.47 2.66
CA ILE A 42 17.94 -10.65 1.45
C ILE A 42 18.03 -9.16 1.81
N VAL A 43 17.23 -8.69 2.76
CA VAL A 43 17.28 -7.28 3.21
C VAL A 43 18.62 -6.95 3.87
N GLU A 44 19.17 -7.84 4.69
CA GLU A 44 20.51 -7.66 5.26
C GLU A 44 21.59 -7.62 4.17
N ALA A 45 21.54 -8.53 3.19
CA ALA A 45 22.46 -8.50 2.05
C ALA A 45 22.35 -7.19 1.23
N LEU A 46 21.13 -6.69 1.03
CA LEU A 46 20.90 -5.40 0.37
C LEU A 46 21.47 -4.24 1.18
N ARG A 47 21.33 -4.25 2.50
CA ARG A 47 21.91 -3.24 3.41
C ARG A 47 23.42 -3.22 3.32
N HIS A 48 24.08 -4.38 3.36
CA HIS A 48 25.52 -4.50 3.16
C HIS A 48 25.97 -3.97 1.79
N GLY A 49 25.14 -4.12 0.75
CA GLY A 49 25.37 -3.54 -0.57
C GLY A 49 25.08 -2.04 -0.71
N GLY A 50 24.82 -1.33 0.40
CA GLY A 50 24.52 0.10 0.41
C GLY A 50 23.08 0.46 0.04
N LEU A 51 22.17 -0.53 0.00
CA LEU A 51 20.74 -0.35 -0.19
C LEU A 51 20.02 -0.49 1.16
N GLU A 52 20.08 0.59 1.93
CA GLU A 52 19.44 0.65 3.23
C GLU A 52 17.90 0.73 3.07
N LEU A 53 17.26 -0.41 3.29
CA LEU A 53 15.81 -0.61 3.18
C LEU A 53 15.28 -1.27 4.45
N THR A 54 14.02 -1.00 4.78
CA THR A 54 13.30 -1.76 5.81
C THR A 54 12.63 -2.98 5.20
N ILE A 55 12.33 -3.98 6.03
CA ILE A 55 11.59 -5.18 5.62
C ILE A 55 10.21 -4.83 5.03
N ALA A 56 9.54 -3.82 5.60
CA ALA A 56 8.22 -3.36 5.15
C ALA A 56 8.31 -2.71 3.76
N THR A 57 9.32 -1.86 3.55
CA THR A 57 9.59 -1.26 2.25
C THR A 57 9.87 -2.36 1.22
N PHE A 58 10.76 -3.31 1.53
CA PHE A 58 11.09 -4.42 0.64
C PHE A 58 9.85 -5.23 0.22
N ARG A 59 8.95 -5.55 1.15
CA ARG A 59 7.68 -6.24 0.85
C ARG A 59 6.76 -5.44 -0.08
N ASN A 60 6.65 -4.12 0.11
CA ASN A 60 5.89 -3.25 -0.78
C ASN A 60 6.49 -3.25 -2.21
N TYR A 61 7.83 -3.19 -2.32
CA TYR A 61 8.50 -3.27 -3.61
C TYR A 61 8.28 -4.62 -4.31
N LEU A 62 8.31 -5.74 -3.58
CA LEU A 62 7.95 -7.06 -4.12
C LEU A 62 6.51 -7.08 -4.64
N TYR A 63 5.56 -6.58 -3.85
CA TYR A 63 4.16 -6.51 -4.26
C TYR A 63 3.98 -5.71 -5.56
N GLN A 64 4.57 -4.52 -5.62
CA GLN A 64 4.51 -3.65 -6.80
C GLN A 64 5.19 -4.27 -8.02
N TYR A 65 6.29 -5.01 -7.81
CA TYR A 65 6.99 -5.72 -8.88
C TYR A 65 6.13 -6.84 -9.45
N ARG A 66 5.53 -7.68 -8.60
CA ARG A 66 4.63 -8.77 -9.01
C ARG A 66 3.40 -8.27 -9.74
N ALA A 67 2.78 -7.20 -9.26
CA ALA A 67 1.61 -6.58 -9.90
C ALA A 67 1.92 -6.09 -11.33
N ARG A 68 3.15 -5.66 -11.60
CA ARG A 68 3.60 -5.19 -12.92
C ARG A 68 4.11 -6.33 -13.82
N HIS A 69 4.37 -7.51 -13.26
CA HIS A 69 4.90 -8.67 -13.95
C HIS A 69 4.05 -9.95 -13.73
N PRO A 70 2.74 -9.92 -14.05
CA PRO A 70 1.85 -11.06 -13.82
C PRO A 70 2.21 -12.31 -14.66
N ASN A 71 2.99 -12.16 -15.74
CA ASN A 71 3.17 -13.22 -16.75
C ASN A 71 4.55 -13.89 -16.73
N LYS A 72 5.41 -13.64 -15.74
CA LYS A 72 6.78 -14.20 -15.71
C LYS A 72 7.17 -14.95 -14.44
N SER A 73 6.37 -14.87 -13.40
CA SER A 73 6.70 -15.49 -12.11
C SER A 73 5.68 -16.60 -11.86
N THR A 74 6.00 -17.78 -12.37
CA THR A 74 5.50 -19.07 -11.88
C THR A 74 3.98 -19.27 -12.00
N GLU A 75 3.60 -20.14 -12.93
CA GLU A 75 2.44 -21.02 -12.86
C GLU A 75 1.98 -21.24 -11.41
N ARG A 76 0.98 -20.46 -10.99
CA ARG A 76 0.30 -20.64 -9.72
C ARG A 76 -0.49 -21.95 -9.87
N PRO A 77 -0.41 -22.91 -8.94
CA PRO A 77 -1.38 -23.98 -8.91
C PRO A 77 -2.75 -23.34 -8.72
N GLU A 78 -3.55 -23.39 -9.77
CA GLU A 78 -4.96 -23.09 -9.71
C GLU A 78 -5.57 -24.12 -8.77
N VAL A 79 -5.94 -23.70 -7.56
CA VAL A 79 -6.79 -24.50 -6.68
C VAL A 79 -8.21 -24.03 -6.93
N PRO A 80 -9.06 -24.82 -7.61
CA PRO A 80 -10.48 -24.58 -7.65
C PRO A 80 -11.07 -25.12 -6.34
N GLY A 81 -11.70 -24.28 -5.52
CA GLY A 81 -12.30 -24.74 -4.27
C GLY A 81 -13.17 -23.69 -3.62
N GLY A 82 -14.48 -23.87 -3.75
CA GLY A 82 -15.54 -22.94 -3.33
C GLY A 82 -15.75 -22.78 -1.82
N PRO A 83 -16.88 -22.17 -1.42
CA PRO A 83 -17.10 -21.59 -0.10
C PRO A 83 -17.50 -22.67 0.90
N GLN A 84 -16.84 -22.72 2.07
CA GLN A 84 -17.32 -23.51 3.20
C GLN A 84 -17.31 -22.69 4.49
N THR A 85 -18.54 -22.43 4.93
CA THR A 85 -19.01 -22.16 6.28
C THR A 85 -18.48 -23.15 7.32
N ALA A 86 -17.99 -22.64 8.45
CA ALA A 86 -18.00 -23.25 9.79
C ALA A 86 -17.54 -22.14 10.76
N GLY A 87 -18.30 -21.72 11.78
CA GLY A 87 -18.64 -22.54 12.93
C GLY A 87 -17.61 -22.30 14.05
N ALA A 88 -17.93 -21.39 14.99
CA ALA A 88 -17.21 -21.15 16.26
C ALA A 88 -17.31 -22.39 17.20
N PRO A 89 -16.77 -22.43 18.45
CA PRO A 89 -16.13 -21.37 19.27
C PRO A 89 -14.90 -21.82 20.12
N ALA A 90 -14.28 -20.86 20.84
CA ALA A 90 -13.88 -20.91 22.27
C ALA A 90 -12.55 -20.17 22.58
N SER A 91 -12.66 -19.20 23.50
CA SER A 91 -11.61 -18.41 24.18
C SER A 91 -10.93 -19.25 25.30
N PRO A 92 -9.81 -18.82 25.98
CA PRO A 92 -9.66 -17.52 26.66
C PRO A 92 -8.29 -16.83 26.58
N ARG A 93 -8.27 -15.52 26.93
CA ARG A 93 -7.09 -14.67 27.22
C ARG A 93 -6.44 -15.03 28.59
N PRO A 94 -5.21 -14.57 28.91
CA PRO A 94 -4.97 -13.25 29.57
C PRO A 94 -3.68 -12.51 29.08
N GLU A 95 -3.68 -11.17 28.91
CA GLU A 95 -3.13 -10.11 29.82
C GLU A 95 -1.58 -10.09 29.87
N VAL A 96 -0.77 -9.01 29.84
CA VAL A 96 -0.84 -7.54 29.98
C VAL A 96 0.62 -7.05 29.69
N CYS A 97 0.94 -5.99 28.96
CA CYS A 97 1.24 -4.61 29.41
C CYS A 97 2.25 -4.03 28.39
N VAL A 98 2.13 -2.78 27.94
CA VAL A 98 3.17 -1.72 28.03
C VAL A 98 2.52 -0.38 27.65
N SER A 99 2.31 0.41 28.69
CA SER A 99 2.46 1.86 28.88
C SER A 99 2.13 2.88 27.79
N GLN A 100 1.31 3.83 28.25
CA GLN A 100 0.83 5.07 27.64
C GLN A 100 1.91 6.17 27.69
N GLU A 101 1.97 7.05 26.69
CA GLU A 101 2.42 8.44 26.86
C GLU A 101 1.74 9.37 25.85
N SER A 102 0.71 10.08 26.32
CA SER A 102 0.41 11.48 25.98
C SER A 102 -0.78 11.93 26.82
N ALA A 103 -0.50 12.76 27.82
CA ALA A 103 -1.51 13.39 28.66
C ALA A 103 -2.33 14.45 27.87
N PRO A 104 -3.66 14.51 28.05
CA PRO A 104 -4.45 15.69 27.71
C PRO A 104 -4.53 16.66 28.92
N PRO A 105 -4.80 17.96 28.69
CA PRO A 105 -5.05 18.90 29.77
C PRO A 105 -6.33 18.53 30.51
N ALA A 106 -6.31 18.76 31.82
CA ALA A 106 -7.42 18.48 32.71
C ALA A 106 -8.67 19.28 32.32
N THR A 107 -9.72 18.56 31.95
CA THR A 107 -11.10 19.04 32.12
C THR A 107 -11.89 17.95 32.83
N ASP A 108 -12.51 18.40 33.91
CA ASP A 108 -13.39 17.71 34.83
C ASP A 108 -14.46 16.82 34.14
N GLY A 109 -14.64 15.59 34.65
CA GLY A 109 -15.91 14.89 34.61
C GLY A 109 -16.26 13.98 33.42
N GLY A 110 -15.64 12.79 33.34
CA GLY A 110 -16.28 11.59 32.78
C GLY A 110 -15.54 10.85 31.65
N PRO A 111 -15.56 9.51 31.63
CA PRO A 111 -14.97 8.74 30.53
C PRO A 111 -15.69 9.03 29.20
N PRO A 112 -14.97 9.19 28.07
CA PRO A 112 -15.62 9.31 26.77
C PRO A 112 -16.45 8.04 26.51
N PRO A 113 -17.65 8.17 25.93
CA PRO A 113 -18.48 6.99 25.63
C PRO A 113 -17.68 6.03 24.75
N PRO A 114 -17.80 4.71 24.97
CA PRO A 114 -17.14 3.73 24.13
C PRO A 114 -17.56 3.99 22.68
N ARG A 115 -16.58 4.15 21.79
CA ARG A 115 -16.84 4.27 20.35
C ARG A 115 -17.52 2.97 19.91
N GLU A 116 -18.82 3.02 19.73
CA GLU A 116 -19.59 1.89 19.26
C GLU A 116 -18.99 1.44 17.91
N PRO A 117 -18.75 0.13 17.72
CA PRO A 117 -18.36 -0.35 16.40
C PRO A 117 -19.48 0.00 15.42
N LEU A 118 -19.12 0.64 14.31
CA LEU A 118 -20.06 1.01 13.25
C LEU A 118 -20.97 -0.17 12.94
N SER A 119 -22.29 0.07 12.99
CA SER A 119 -23.26 -0.97 12.70
C SER A 119 -23.15 -1.43 11.25
N MET A 120 -23.58 -2.66 10.96
CA MET A 120 -23.60 -3.19 9.59
C MET A 120 -24.40 -2.30 8.64
N GLN A 121 -25.42 -1.59 9.15
CA GLN A 121 -26.23 -0.66 8.37
C GLN A 121 -25.50 0.66 8.09
N GLU A 122 -24.75 1.18 9.06
CA GLU A 122 -23.90 2.36 8.84
C GLU A 122 -22.77 2.05 7.86
N LEU A 123 -22.21 0.84 7.93
CA LEU A 123 -21.21 0.39 6.97
C LEU A 123 -21.79 0.28 5.55
N ASP A 124 -23.00 -0.25 5.41
CA ASP A 124 -23.68 -0.33 4.10
C ASP A 124 -24.01 1.06 3.54
N ARG A 125 -24.51 1.98 4.38
CA ARG A 125 -24.74 3.40 4.01
C ARG A 125 -23.44 4.11 3.59
N LEU A 126 -22.33 3.79 4.25
CA LEU A 126 -21.02 4.36 3.90
C LEU A 126 -20.47 3.78 2.59
N MET A 127 -20.65 2.49 2.34
CA MET A 127 -20.16 1.83 1.13
C MET A 127 -21.07 2.07 -0.09
N LYS A 128 -22.34 2.38 0.13
CA LYS A 128 -23.33 2.66 -0.92
C LYS A 128 -23.95 4.04 -0.69
N PRO A 129 -23.25 5.12 -1.10
CA PRO A 129 -23.81 6.46 -0.98
C PRO A 129 -25.09 6.60 -1.81
N ASP A 130 -26.00 7.45 -1.35
CA ASP A 130 -27.26 7.73 -2.06
C ASP A 130 -26.96 8.21 -3.50
N PRO A 131 -27.53 7.57 -4.54
CA PRO A 131 -27.32 7.99 -5.92
C PRO A 131 -27.69 9.46 -6.17
N ALA A 132 -28.65 10.03 -5.44
CA ALA A 132 -29.01 11.45 -5.58
C ALA A 132 -27.88 12.37 -5.11
N GLU A 133 -27.30 12.09 -3.93
CA GLU A 133 -26.15 12.87 -3.41
C GLU A 133 -24.92 12.75 -4.31
N LEU A 134 -24.70 11.56 -4.89
CA LEU A 134 -23.59 11.35 -5.82
C LEU A 134 -23.77 12.18 -7.10
N ALA A 135 -24.97 12.22 -7.66
CA ALA A 135 -25.29 13.03 -8.84
C ALA A 135 -25.06 14.52 -8.57
N GLU A 136 -25.49 15.03 -7.41
CA GLU A 136 -25.23 16.42 -7.04
C GLU A 136 -23.74 16.71 -6.89
N ARG A 137 -22.99 15.80 -6.27
CA ARG A 137 -21.54 15.96 -6.10
C ARG A 137 -20.83 16.03 -7.45
N ILE A 138 -21.22 15.19 -8.40
CA ILE A 138 -20.71 15.22 -9.78
C ILE A 138 -21.05 16.57 -10.43
N ALA A 139 -22.31 17.01 -10.38
CA ALA A 139 -22.72 18.28 -10.96
C ALA A 139 -21.98 19.49 -10.34
N ARG A 140 -21.69 19.46 -9.04
CA ARG A 140 -20.87 20.48 -8.37
C ARG A 140 -19.45 20.53 -8.96
N TYR A 141 -18.82 19.38 -9.16
CA TYR A 141 -17.47 19.32 -9.74
C TYR A 141 -17.44 19.76 -11.21
N GLU A 142 -18.45 19.40 -12.00
CA GLU A 142 -18.56 19.84 -13.39
C GLU A 142 -18.66 21.36 -13.52
N ARG A 143 -19.46 22.01 -12.67
CA ARG A 143 -19.57 23.49 -12.65
C ARG A 143 -18.22 24.15 -12.37
N ILE A 144 -17.50 23.66 -11.36
CA ILE A 144 -16.17 24.20 -10.99
C ILE A 144 -15.16 23.99 -12.13
N ALA A 145 -15.22 22.84 -12.81
CA ALA A 145 -14.34 22.55 -13.93
C ALA A 145 -14.59 23.49 -15.12
N ILE A 146 -15.87 23.72 -15.46
CA ILE A 146 -16.26 24.63 -16.54
C ILE A 146 -15.85 26.08 -16.23
N GLU A 147 -16.04 26.53 -14.98
CA GLU A 147 -15.63 27.87 -14.54
C GLU A 147 -14.12 28.07 -14.64
N LYS A 148 -13.33 27.08 -14.18
CA LYS A 148 -11.87 27.11 -14.32
C LYS A 148 -11.40 27.17 -15.77
N GLU A 149 -12.02 26.40 -16.66
CA GLU A 149 -11.69 26.42 -18.08
C GLU A 149 -11.99 27.79 -18.72
N ARG A 150 -13.14 28.40 -18.37
CA ARG A 150 -13.51 29.73 -18.84
C ARG A 150 -12.55 30.81 -18.35
N SER A 151 -12.05 30.70 -17.12
CA SER A 151 -11.08 31.66 -16.57
C SER A 151 -9.67 31.58 -17.20
N ARG A 152 -9.38 30.51 -17.97
CA ARG A 152 -8.09 30.26 -18.62
C ARG A 152 -8.05 30.66 -20.09
N ARG A 153 -9.20 30.92 -20.70
CA ARG A 153 -9.34 31.44 -22.06
C ARG A 153 -9.39 32.97 -22.04
#